data_AF-A0A3P6NFG5-F1
#
_entry.id   AF-A0A3P6NFG5-F1
#
_cell.length_a   1.000
_cell.length_b   1.000
_cell.length_c   1.000
_cell.angle_alpha   90.00
_cell.angle_beta   90.00
_cell.angle_gamma   90.00
#
_symmetry.space_group_name_H-M   'P 1'
#
loop_
_entity.id
_entity.type
_entity.pdbx_description
1 polymer ?
#
loop_
_entity_poly.entity_id
_entity_poly.type
_entity_poly.pdbx_seq_one_letter_code
_entity_poly.pdbx_strand_id
1 'polypeptide(L)'
;MKFFIGIFSHSSIFKGYPPRQMIYTCATCFPTMKRDLTTLEPLPTAICYGCSMNCHSGHTLLELYTKRRVCCDCGNSKFRHPCQLYPGKKLLNTWNQYNHNYEGRYCACDRPYADSVPLYGYDEIWEEGGVMVQCIVCEDWFHVNVGFVFNYFLGNLFVGCVQ
;
A
#
# COMPACT_ATOMS: atom_id res chain seq x y z
N MET A 1 -6.81 -31.87 -12.87
CA MET A 1 -7.53 -30.97 -11.92
C MET A 1 -7.26 -29.53 -12.34
N LYS A 2 -8.22 -28.87 -12.99
CA LYS A 2 -8.15 -27.44 -13.28
C LYS A 2 -8.55 -26.70 -12.00
N PHE A 3 -7.61 -26.01 -11.37
CA PHE A 3 -7.92 -25.09 -10.29
C PHE A 3 -8.74 -23.94 -10.89
N PHE A 4 -10.04 -23.94 -10.62
CA PHE A 4 -10.89 -22.78 -10.79
C PHE A 4 -10.47 -21.75 -9.76
N ILE A 5 -9.46 -20.94 -10.08
CA ILE A 5 -9.31 -19.63 -9.45
C ILE A 5 -10.53 -18.86 -9.91
N GLY A 6 -11.49 -18.67 -8.99
CA GLY A 6 -12.76 -18.04 -9.27
C GLY A 6 -12.54 -16.76 -10.07
N ILE A 7 -13.00 -16.79 -11.32
CA ILE A 7 -13.21 -15.61 -12.14
C ILE A 7 -14.25 -14.80 -11.37
N PHE A 8 -13.79 -13.85 -10.55
CA PHE A 8 -14.65 -12.83 -10.01
C PHE A 8 -15.21 -12.07 -11.21
N SER A 9 -16.49 -12.27 -11.46
CA SER A 9 -17.25 -11.58 -12.50
C SER A 9 -16.86 -10.10 -12.59
N HIS A 10 -16.61 -9.67 -13.81
CA HIS A 10 -16.06 -8.38 -14.21
C HIS A 10 -16.98 -7.17 -13.91
N SER A 11 -17.92 -7.29 -12.97
CA SER A 11 -18.97 -6.30 -12.69
C SER A 11 -19.41 -6.19 -11.22
N SER A 12 -18.90 -7.02 -10.29
CA SER A 12 -19.53 -7.17 -8.96
C SER A 12 -18.68 -6.82 -7.72
N ILE A 13 -17.43 -6.35 -7.86
CA ILE A 13 -16.59 -6.01 -6.68
C ILE A 13 -16.50 -4.47 -6.55
N PHE A 14 -17.55 -3.92 -5.95
CA PHE A 14 -17.65 -2.62 -5.28
C PHE A 14 -17.28 -1.37 -6.10
N LYS A 15 -18.30 -0.63 -6.54
CA LYS A 15 -18.25 0.81 -6.83
C LYS A 15 -17.77 1.57 -5.57
N GLY A 16 -16.46 1.66 -5.33
CA GLY A 16 -15.88 2.41 -4.21
C GLY A 16 -14.91 1.58 -3.35
N TYR A 17 -15.31 1.29 -2.11
CA TYR A 17 -14.45 0.84 -1.02
C TYR A 17 -14.65 -0.66 -0.70
N PRO A 18 -13.95 -1.60 -1.36
CA PRO A 18 -14.08 -3.02 -1.06
C PRO A 18 -13.57 -3.35 0.36
N PRO A 19 -14.07 -4.44 0.98
CA PRO A 19 -13.62 -4.87 2.30
C PRO A 19 -12.10 -5.07 2.37
N ARG A 20 -11.51 -5.71 1.35
CA ARG A 20 -10.06 -5.90 1.18
C ARG A 20 -9.73 -6.12 -0.30
N GLN A 21 -8.64 -5.54 -0.79
CA GLN A 21 -8.14 -5.78 -2.15
C GLN A 21 -6.62 -5.54 -2.23
N MET A 22 -5.96 -6.09 -3.25
CA MET A 22 -4.57 -5.79 -3.57
C MET A 22 -4.42 -4.36 -4.06
N ILE A 23 -3.46 -3.64 -3.48
CA ILE A 23 -3.19 -2.22 -3.77
C ILE A 23 -1.74 -2.05 -4.18
N TYR A 24 -1.53 -1.14 -5.13
CA TYR A 24 -0.22 -0.67 -5.57
C TYR A 24 -0.18 0.87 -5.52
N THR A 25 1.01 1.43 -5.49
CA THR A 25 1.25 2.84 -5.86
C THR A 25 2.15 2.88 -7.10
N CYS A 26 1.99 3.89 -7.94
CA CYS A 26 2.72 3.97 -9.22
C CYS A 26 3.85 5.00 -9.13
N ALA A 27 5.08 4.52 -8.99
CA ALA A 27 6.28 5.35 -8.91
C ALA A 27 6.60 6.07 -10.23
N THR A 28 6.21 5.51 -11.38
CA THR A 28 6.37 6.21 -12.67
C THR A 28 5.44 7.43 -12.79
N CYS A 29 4.20 7.33 -12.30
CA CYS A 29 3.26 8.45 -12.32
C CYS A 29 3.58 9.50 -11.25
N PHE A 30 4.19 9.08 -10.14
CA PHE A 30 4.55 9.93 -9.01
C PHE A 30 5.98 9.61 -8.56
N PRO A 31 7.01 10.10 -9.30
CA PRO A 31 8.41 9.78 -9.02
C PRO A 31 8.92 10.40 -7.72
N THR A 32 8.32 11.50 -7.30
CA THR A 32 8.62 12.17 -6.03
C THR A 32 7.42 11.99 -5.11
N MET A 33 7.29 10.82 -4.48
CA MET A 33 6.29 10.62 -3.41
C MET A 33 6.68 11.35 -2.10
N LYS A 34 7.51 12.39 -2.18
CA LYS A 34 7.85 13.23 -1.03
C LYS A 34 6.75 14.26 -0.86
N ARG A 35 6.14 14.27 0.32
CA ARG A 35 5.22 15.33 0.75
C ARG A 35 6.01 16.64 0.83
N ASP A 36 6.00 17.44 -0.23
CA ASP A 36 6.45 18.82 -0.11
C ASP A 36 5.36 19.60 0.66
N LEU A 37 5.75 20.18 1.78
CA LEU A 37 4.86 21.00 2.62
C LEU A 37 4.66 22.41 2.03
N THR A 38 5.40 22.76 0.98
CA THR A 38 5.44 24.09 0.36
C THR A 38 4.89 24.14 -1.06
N THR A 39 4.76 22.98 -1.72
CA THR A 39 4.14 22.85 -3.03
C THR A 39 2.98 21.86 -2.95
N LEU A 40 1.99 22.01 -3.82
CA LEU A 40 0.89 21.06 -4.03
C LEU A 40 1.39 19.72 -4.65
N GLU A 41 2.53 19.21 -4.18
CA GLU A 41 3.16 17.95 -4.59
C GLU A 41 2.31 16.74 -4.19
N PRO A 42 2.46 15.61 -4.90
CA PRO A 42 1.37 14.67 -5.12
C PRO A 42 1.00 13.90 -3.86
N LEU A 43 -0.30 13.87 -3.60
CA LEU A 43 -0.89 13.00 -2.60
C LEU A 43 -0.57 11.53 -2.93
N PRO A 44 -0.34 10.68 -1.91
CA PRO A 44 -0.16 9.25 -2.14
C PRO A 44 -1.32 8.67 -2.96
N THR A 45 -1.01 7.68 -3.79
CA THR A 45 -2.01 7.08 -4.71
C THR A 45 -2.16 5.58 -4.48
N ALA A 46 -3.39 5.11 -4.65
CA ALA A 46 -3.73 3.70 -4.59
C ALA A 46 -4.32 3.23 -5.92
N ILE A 47 -3.72 2.26 -6.59
CA ILE A 47 -4.30 1.61 -7.76
C ILE A 47 -4.61 0.14 -7.44
N CYS A 48 -5.73 -0.37 -7.94
CA CYS A 48 -6.08 -1.78 -7.77
C CYS A 48 -5.31 -2.67 -8.75
N TYR A 49 -5.32 -3.98 -8.50
CA TYR A 49 -4.73 -4.99 -9.38
C TYR A 49 -5.21 -4.92 -10.84
N GLY A 50 -6.49 -4.62 -11.08
CA GLY A 50 -6.96 -4.44 -12.45
C GLY A 50 -6.24 -3.28 -13.16
N CYS A 51 -6.06 -2.16 -12.48
CA CYS A 51 -5.42 -0.98 -13.05
C CYS A 51 -3.90 -1.13 -13.20
N SER A 52 -3.23 -1.91 -12.33
CA SER A 52 -1.80 -2.20 -12.50
C SER A 52 -1.52 -2.89 -13.83
N MET A 53 -2.38 -3.83 -14.22
CA MET A 53 -2.20 -4.61 -15.46
C MET A 53 -2.70 -3.89 -16.72
N ASN A 54 -3.70 -3.01 -16.61
CA ASN A 54 -4.38 -2.44 -17.79
C ASN A 54 -4.05 -0.95 -18.02
N CYS A 55 -3.93 -0.16 -16.95
CA CYS A 55 -3.69 1.28 -17.06
C CYS A 55 -2.24 1.67 -16.76
N HIS A 56 -1.52 0.84 -16.02
CA HIS A 56 -0.14 1.07 -15.60
C HIS A 56 0.80 -0.08 -15.98
N SER A 57 0.45 -0.82 -17.03
CA SER A 57 1.33 -1.83 -17.61
C SER A 57 2.64 -1.19 -18.04
N GLY A 58 3.77 -1.79 -17.66
CA GLY A 58 5.11 -1.27 -17.95
C GLY A 58 5.56 -0.10 -17.08
N HIS A 59 4.77 0.34 -16.09
CA HIS A 59 5.23 1.31 -15.09
C HIS A 59 5.93 0.60 -13.92
N THR A 60 6.79 1.33 -13.22
CA THR A 60 7.33 0.94 -11.92
C THR A 60 6.24 1.07 -10.87
N LEU A 61 5.81 -0.06 -10.32
CA LEU A 61 4.78 -0.15 -9.28
C LEU A 61 5.39 -0.66 -7.99
N LEU A 62 5.00 -0.04 -6.88
CA LEU A 62 5.27 -0.57 -5.55
C LEU A 62 4.02 -1.31 -5.06
N GLU A 63 4.18 -2.59 -4.75
CA GLU A 63 3.13 -3.41 -4.17
C GLU A 63 2.95 -3.11 -2.68
N LEU A 64 1.71 -2.82 -2.28
CA LEU A 64 1.34 -2.56 -0.89
C LEU A 64 0.56 -3.72 -0.27
N TYR A 65 0.56 -4.87 -0.97
CA TYR A 65 -0.25 -6.05 -0.68
C TYR A 65 -1.74 -5.70 -0.53
N THR A 66 -2.49 -6.54 0.19
CA THR A 66 -3.90 -6.29 0.42
C THR A 66 -4.12 -5.23 1.49
N LYS A 67 -4.94 -4.22 1.19
CA LYS A 67 -5.39 -3.21 2.15
C LYS A 67 -6.92 -3.25 2.29
N ARG A 68 -7.43 -2.92 3.47
CA ARG A 68 -8.89 -2.82 3.72
C ARG A 68 -9.43 -1.43 3.37
N ARG A 69 -10.65 -1.38 2.82
CA ARG A 69 -11.38 -0.13 2.54
C ARG A 69 -10.53 0.92 1.83
N VAL A 70 -9.85 0.52 0.76
CA VAL A 70 -9.13 1.43 -0.13
C VAL A 70 -9.84 1.44 -1.47
N CYS A 71 -10.21 2.61 -1.99
CA CYS A 71 -10.76 2.78 -3.33
C CYS A 71 -9.64 3.10 -4.33
N CYS A 72 -9.72 2.57 -5.55
CA CYS A 72 -8.73 2.82 -6.60
C CYS A 72 -8.79 4.28 -7.11
N ASP A 73 -7.66 4.97 -7.06
CA ASP A 73 -7.45 6.34 -7.52
C ASP A 73 -7.16 6.45 -9.02
N CYS A 74 -6.76 5.37 -9.71
CA CYS A 74 -6.44 5.40 -11.14
C CYS A 74 -7.53 6.14 -11.93
N GLY A 75 -7.19 7.19 -12.66
CA GLY A 75 -8.13 7.96 -13.49
C GLY A 75 -9.04 8.95 -12.76
N ASN A 76 -8.83 9.18 -11.46
CA ASN A 76 -9.42 10.34 -10.76
C ASN A 76 -8.54 11.59 -10.94
N SER A 77 -8.86 12.69 -10.24
CA SER A 77 -8.15 13.97 -10.43
C SER A 77 -6.67 13.95 -10.04
N LYS A 78 -6.18 12.87 -9.40
CA LYS A 78 -4.74 12.69 -9.13
C LYS A 78 -3.96 12.28 -10.39
N PHE A 79 -4.62 11.70 -11.40
CA PHE A 79 -3.98 11.17 -12.60
C PHE A 79 -4.28 12.02 -13.84
N ARG A 80 -3.32 12.09 -14.77
CA ARG A 80 -3.47 12.83 -16.04
C ARG A 80 -4.36 12.12 -17.07
N HIS A 81 -4.48 10.80 -16.97
CA HIS A 81 -5.20 9.97 -17.93
C HIS A 81 -6.38 9.26 -17.26
N PRO A 82 -7.53 9.11 -17.96
CA PRO A 82 -8.68 8.41 -17.43
C PRO A 82 -8.40 6.91 -17.27
N CYS A 83 -9.11 6.27 -16.35
CA CYS A 83 -9.04 4.82 -16.17
C CYS A 83 -9.73 4.11 -17.34
N GLN A 84 -9.05 3.14 -17.93
CA GLN A 84 -9.58 2.34 -19.05
C GLN A 84 -10.64 1.32 -18.60
N LEU A 85 -10.57 0.86 -17.35
CA LEU A 85 -11.48 -0.18 -16.82
C LEU A 85 -12.76 0.39 -16.23
N TYR A 86 -12.69 1.58 -15.61
CA TYR A 86 -13.84 2.20 -14.96
C TYR A 86 -13.79 3.73 -15.19
N PRO A 87 -14.39 4.21 -16.28
CA PRO A 87 -14.50 5.65 -16.54
C PRO A 87 -15.46 6.33 -15.55
N GLY A 88 -15.36 7.66 -15.41
CA GLY A 88 -16.30 8.44 -14.59
C GLY A 88 -16.14 8.26 -13.07
N LYS A 89 -14.90 8.14 -12.59
CA LYS A 89 -14.61 8.09 -11.15
C LYS A 89 -14.94 9.41 -10.45
N LYS A 90 -15.21 9.34 -9.14
CA LYS A 90 -15.25 10.52 -8.28
C LYS A 90 -13.91 11.25 -8.36
N LEU A 91 -13.94 12.59 -8.26
CA LEU A 91 -12.73 13.42 -8.32
C LEU A 91 -11.65 12.95 -7.34
N LEU A 92 -12.05 12.69 -6.10
CA LEU A 92 -11.18 12.19 -5.04
C LEU A 92 -11.87 11.11 -4.21
N ASN A 93 -11.08 10.19 -3.68
CA ASN A 93 -11.51 9.16 -2.74
C ASN A 93 -11.28 9.64 -1.30
N THR A 94 -12.21 10.44 -0.77
CA THR A 94 -12.05 11.16 0.50
C THR A 94 -11.94 10.29 1.76
N TRP A 95 -12.30 9.00 1.69
CA TRP A 95 -12.14 8.05 2.79
C TRP A 95 -10.92 7.15 2.65
N ASN A 96 -10.11 7.30 1.60
CA ASN A 96 -8.85 6.58 1.54
C ASN A 96 -7.92 7.10 2.64
N GLN A 97 -7.31 6.17 3.37
CA GLN A 97 -6.25 6.47 4.33
C GLN A 97 -4.93 6.01 3.74
N TYR A 98 -3.95 6.91 3.77
CA TYR A 98 -2.62 6.67 3.22
C TYR A 98 -1.60 6.84 4.34
N ASN A 99 -0.96 5.74 4.73
CA ASN A 99 0.20 5.76 5.61
C ASN A 99 1.49 5.87 4.77
N HIS A 100 2.63 5.84 5.43
CA HIS A 100 3.93 5.96 4.76
C HIS A 100 4.31 4.75 3.85
N ASN A 101 3.56 3.64 3.88
CA ASN A 101 3.76 2.52 2.94
C ASN A 101 3.50 2.97 1.51
N TYR A 102 2.55 3.88 1.31
CA TYR A 102 2.26 4.45 0.00
C TYR A 102 3.40 5.29 -0.55
N GLU A 103 4.41 5.58 0.25
CA GLU A 103 5.64 6.29 -0.12
C GLU A 103 6.85 5.33 -0.15
N GLY A 104 6.61 4.02 -0.03
CA GLY A 104 7.66 3.00 0.01
C GLY A 104 8.40 2.89 1.32
N ARG A 105 7.87 3.44 2.42
CA ARG A 105 8.47 3.36 3.75
C ARG A 105 7.62 2.52 4.69
N TYR A 106 8.29 1.80 5.59
CA TYR A 106 7.65 0.78 6.41
C TYR A 106 8.20 0.79 7.83
N CYS A 107 7.36 0.30 8.75
CA CYS A 107 7.63 0.17 10.18
C CYS A 107 7.91 1.52 10.87
N ALA A 108 7.91 1.56 12.19
CA ALA A 108 8.28 2.77 12.93
C ALA A 108 9.69 3.31 12.57
N CYS A 109 10.55 2.49 11.98
CA CYS A 109 11.87 2.92 11.50
C CYS A 109 11.84 3.77 10.22
N ASP A 110 10.70 3.87 9.52
CA ASP A 110 10.51 4.67 8.31
C ASP A 110 11.53 4.37 7.19
N ARG A 111 11.91 3.09 7.05
CA ARG A 111 12.91 2.63 6.07
C ARG A 111 12.22 2.03 4.85
N PRO A 112 12.84 2.10 3.67
CA PRO A 112 12.36 1.34 2.52
C PRO A 112 12.51 -0.16 2.75
N TYR A 113 11.74 -0.95 2.01
CA TYR A 113 11.84 -2.41 2.06
C TYR A 113 13.23 -2.86 1.60
N ALA A 114 13.85 -3.80 2.33
CA ALA A 114 15.29 -4.10 2.27
C ALA A 114 15.80 -4.55 0.90
N ASP A 115 14.95 -5.11 0.05
CA ASP A 115 15.29 -5.54 -1.32
C ASP A 115 15.77 -4.38 -2.22
N SER A 116 15.64 -3.12 -1.75
CA SER A 116 16.04 -1.90 -2.46
C SER A 116 17.39 -1.30 -2.04
N VAL A 117 18.12 -1.90 -1.08
CA VAL A 117 19.42 -1.38 -0.61
C VAL A 117 20.42 -2.51 -0.32
N PRO A 118 21.66 -2.46 -0.86
CA PRO A 118 22.70 -3.44 -0.51
C PRO A 118 23.05 -3.34 0.98
N LEU A 119 22.91 -4.45 1.70
CA LEU A 119 23.33 -4.63 3.09
C LEU A 119 24.86 -4.55 3.20
N TYR A 120 25.40 -3.33 3.28
CA TYR A 120 26.75 -3.10 3.79
C TYR A 120 26.72 -1.89 4.71
N GLY A 121 26.58 -2.16 6.02
CA GLY A 121 26.86 -1.18 7.05
C GLY A 121 25.82 -1.13 8.16
N TYR A 122 26.25 -1.63 9.32
CA TYR A 122 25.73 -1.42 10.67
C TYR A 122 24.68 -2.43 11.20
N ASP A 123 25.21 -3.27 12.09
CA ASP A 123 24.59 -4.16 13.09
C ASP A 123 23.92 -5.46 12.62
N GLU A 124 24.65 -6.54 12.91
CA GLU A 124 24.47 -7.98 12.62
C GLU A 124 23.20 -8.66 13.21
N ILE A 125 22.03 -8.01 13.17
CA ILE A 125 20.76 -8.64 13.60
C ILE A 125 19.64 -8.52 12.54
N TRP A 126 19.88 -7.76 11.47
CA TRP A 126 18.89 -7.45 10.43
C TRP A 126 19.20 -8.12 9.09
N GLU A 127 19.88 -9.27 9.12
CA GLU A 127 20.10 -10.08 7.92
C GLU A 127 18.74 -10.47 7.32
N GLU A 128 18.58 -10.13 6.04
CA GLU A 128 17.42 -10.41 5.18
C GLU A 128 16.13 -9.72 5.59
N GLY A 129 15.80 -8.59 4.93
CA GLY A 129 14.44 -8.02 4.80
C GLY A 129 13.35 -8.66 5.69
N GLY A 130 13.50 -8.44 7.00
CA GLY A 130 12.92 -9.34 8.00
C GLY A 130 11.43 -9.53 7.80
N VAL A 131 10.94 -10.74 8.11
CA VAL A 131 9.50 -11.09 8.07
C VAL A 131 8.70 -9.90 8.59
N MET A 132 7.76 -9.40 7.78
CA MET A 132 6.91 -8.28 8.15
C MET A 132 5.50 -8.75 8.46
N VAL A 133 4.88 -8.10 9.45
CA VAL A 133 3.48 -8.33 9.81
C VAL A 133 2.67 -7.06 9.57
N GLN A 134 1.48 -7.23 8.99
CA GLN A 134 0.55 -6.12 8.77
C GLN A 134 -0.33 -5.91 10.00
N CYS A 135 -0.37 -4.70 10.53
CA CYS A 135 -1.26 -4.33 11.63
C CYS A 135 -2.72 -4.27 11.16
N ILE A 136 -3.62 -4.96 11.87
CA ILE A 136 -5.06 -4.95 11.62
C ILE A 136 -5.76 -3.65 12.06
N VAL A 137 -5.05 -2.67 12.62
CA VAL A 137 -5.65 -1.39 13.02
C VAL A 137 -5.29 -0.32 12.00
N CYS A 138 -3.99 -0.05 11.82
CA CYS A 138 -3.50 1.01 10.94
C CYS A 138 -3.17 0.55 9.51
N GLU A 139 -3.29 -0.75 9.21
CA GLU A 139 -2.90 -1.36 7.93
C GLU A 139 -1.42 -1.19 7.57
N ASP A 140 -0.58 -0.72 8.49
CA ASP A 140 0.87 -0.56 8.31
C ASP A 140 1.62 -1.89 8.44
N TRP A 141 2.81 -1.97 7.87
CA TRP A 141 3.68 -3.15 7.92
C TRP A 141 4.85 -2.90 8.87
N PHE A 142 5.05 -3.81 9.80
CA PHE A 142 6.11 -3.74 10.80
C PHE A 142 7.06 -4.92 10.66
N HIS A 143 8.36 -4.66 10.82
CA HIS A 143 9.35 -5.73 10.99
C HIS A 143 9.02 -6.52 12.25
N VAL A 144 9.04 -7.84 12.15
CA VAL A 144 8.79 -8.75 13.28
C VAL A 144 9.77 -8.49 14.44
N ASN A 145 11.02 -8.08 14.16
CA ASN A 145 12.04 -7.83 15.18
C ASN A 145 12.04 -6.40 15.77
N VAL A 146 11.35 -5.41 15.18
CA VAL A 146 11.27 -4.03 15.75
C VAL A 146 10.19 -3.93 16.84
N GLY A 147 9.37 -4.97 17.06
CA GLY A 147 8.10 -4.78 17.76
C GLY A 147 7.54 -5.97 18.52
N PHE A 148 8.33 -6.97 18.93
CA PHE A 148 7.93 -7.82 20.06
C PHE A 148 8.17 -7.11 21.39
N VAL A 149 7.65 -5.90 21.56
CA VAL A 149 7.35 -5.40 22.90
C VAL A 149 6.00 -6.01 23.27
N PHE A 150 6.05 -7.27 23.73
CA PHE A 150 4.98 -7.87 24.51
C PHE A 150 4.82 -7.04 25.78
N ASN A 151 4.05 -5.96 25.74
CA ASN A 151 3.53 -5.37 26.97
C ASN A 151 2.48 -6.34 27.52
N TYR A 152 2.95 -7.23 28.40
CA TYR A 152 2.15 -8.01 29.33
C TYR A 152 1.41 -7.05 30.30
N PHE A 153 0.42 -6.33 29.81
CA PHE A 153 -0.56 -5.69 30.67
C PHE A 153 -1.95 -5.94 30.09
N LEU A 154 -2.65 -6.88 30.72
CA LEU A 154 -4.08 -7.15 30.61
C LEU A 154 -4.54 -7.88 29.33
N GLY A 155 -4.12 -9.14 29.19
CA GLY A 155 -5.01 -10.25 28.79
C GLY A 155 -5.63 -10.26 27.39
N ASN A 156 -5.28 -9.37 26.46
CA ASN A 156 -5.75 -9.43 25.07
C ASN A 156 -4.62 -9.10 24.09
N LEU A 157 -4.47 -9.96 23.07
CA LEU A 157 -3.45 -9.88 22.03
C LEU A 157 -3.75 -8.68 21.09
N PHE A 158 -3.24 -7.49 21.42
CA PHE A 158 -3.30 -6.32 20.54
C PHE A 158 -1.92 -5.94 20.06
N VAL A 159 -1.69 -6.05 18.74
CA VAL A 159 -0.58 -5.37 18.05
C VAL A 159 -0.94 -3.88 18.02
N GLY A 160 -0.63 -3.19 19.13
CA GLY A 160 -0.95 -1.80 19.36
C GLY A 160 -0.04 -0.88 18.56
N CYS A 161 -0.58 -0.24 17.53
CA CYS A 161 -0.03 0.99 16.98
C CYS A 161 -0.15 2.05 18.07
N VAL A 162 0.96 2.48 18.69
CA VAL A 162 0.94 3.67 19.54
C VAL A 162 0.79 4.85 18.59
N GLN A 163 -0.39 5.48 18.58
CA GLN A 163 -0.60 6.77 17.92
C GLN A 163 0.07 7.89 18.70
#